data_AF-A0A924N566-F1
#
_entry.id   AF-A0A924N566-F1
#
_cell.length_a   1.000
_cell.length_b   1.000
_cell.length_c   1.000
_cell.angle_alpha   90.00
_cell.angle_beta   90.00
_cell.angle_gamma   90.00
#
_symmetry.space_group_name_H-M   'P 1'
#
loop_
_entity.id
_entity.type
_entity.pdbx_description
1 polymer ?
#
loop_
_entity_poly.entity_id
_entity_poly.type
_entity_poly.pdbx_seq_one_letter_code
_entity_poly.pdbx_strand_id
1 'polypeptide(L)'
;MIQRALPAGYVRVTAGRNAVVVRDDLVEDARALLADGNLYEAAARDLAARTLRGRGTAYAIALPVSGLRVVVRRNRHGGLLAPLTRDFFLPPTRAPRELATSLRLAAADVRTPAVVMYGVDRAYVALRR
;
A
#
# COMPACT_ATOMS: atom_id res chain seq x y z
N MET A 1 7.45 -7.60 22.26
CA MET A 1 8.05 -7.68 20.91
C MET A 1 7.11 -8.44 19.98
N ILE A 2 6.52 -7.81 18.96
CA ILE A 2 5.84 -8.55 17.88
C ILE A 2 6.33 -7.98 16.54
N GLN A 3 7.34 -8.63 15.96
CA GLN A 3 7.44 -8.70 14.51
C GLN A 3 6.20 -9.47 14.05
N ARG A 4 5.22 -8.79 13.45
CA ARG A 4 4.16 -9.52 12.76
C ARG A 4 4.81 -10.19 11.54
N ALA A 5 4.82 -11.51 11.51
CA ALA A 5 5.16 -12.28 10.33
C ALA A 5 4.33 -11.77 9.14
N LEU A 6 4.94 -11.75 7.94
CA LEU A 6 4.20 -11.43 6.73
C LEU A 6 3.10 -12.48 6.52
N PRO A 7 1.89 -12.09 6.09
CA PRO A 7 0.87 -13.07 5.75
C PRO A 7 1.35 -14.03 4.65
N ALA A 8 0.87 -15.27 4.67
CA ALA A 8 1.18 -16.24 3.61
C ALA A 8 0.76 -15.70 2.24
N GLY A 9 1.58 -15.96 1.22
CA GLY A 9 1.40 -15.41 -0.13
C GLY A 9 1.80 -13.94 -0.28
N TYR A 10 2.40 -13.32 0.75
CA TYR A 10 2.94 -11.96 0.68
C TYR A 10 4.43 -11.94 1.00
N VAL A 11 5.16 -11.17 0.20
CA VAL A 11 6.59 -10.92 0.38
C VAL A 11 6.86 -9.43 0.54
N ARG A 12 8.07 -9.09 0.99
CA ARG A 12 8.52 -7.71 1.11
C ARG A 12 9.50 -7.37 -0.01
N VAL A 13 9.22 -6.27 -0.71
CA VAL A 13 10.10 -5.66 -1.72
C VAL A 13 10.54 -4.28 -1.21
N THR A 14 11.79 -3.91 -1.44
CA THR A 14 12.34 -2.62 -0.99
C THR A 14 13.10 -1.92 -2.11
N ALA A 15 12.93 -0.60 -2.22
CA ALA A 15 13.74 0.27 -3.07
C ALA A 15 14.06 1.57 -2.31
N GLY A 16 15.34 1.81 -2.03
CA GLY A 16 15.78 2.97 -1.25
C GLY A 16 15.11 3.05 0.13
N ARG A 17 14.32 4.10 0.35
CA ARG A 17 13.54 4.32 1.60
C ARG A 17 12.14 3.72 1.57
N ASN A 18 11.69 3.19 0.45
CA ASN A 18 10.34 2.67 0.31
C ASN A 18 10.36 1.14 0.47
N ALA A 19 9.43 0.62 1.25
CA ALA A 19 9.20 -0.81 1.36
C ALA A 19 7.73 -1.11 1.06
N VAL A 20 7.49 -2.19 0.34
CA VAL A 20 6.15 -2.65 -0.04
C VAL A 20 6.01 -4.08 0.43
N VAL A 21 4.86 -4.41 1.00
CA VAL A 21 4.41 -5.79 1.16
C VAL A 21 3.42 -6.07 0.05
N VAL A 22 3.67 -7.12 -0.72
CA VAL A 22 3.02 -7.41 -2.00
C VAL A 22 2.74 -8.90 -2.11
N ARG A 23 1.66 -9.26 -2.79
CA ARG A 23 1.36 -10.65 -3.16
C ARG A 23 2.51 -11.21 -4.01
N ASP A 24 2.95 -12.43 -3.73
CA ASP A 24 4.18 -13.00 -4.29
C ASP A 24 4.22 -13.04 -5.84
N ASP A 25 3.08 -13.26 -6.48
CA ASP A 25 2.91 -13.23 -7.93
C ASP A 25 3.00 -11.82 -8.57
N LEU A 26 3.02 -10.75 -7.78
CA LEU A 26 3.08 -9.36 -8.25
C LEU A 26 4.37 -8.63 -7.84
N VAL A 27 5.44 -9.38 -7.55
CA VAL A 27 6.73 -8.81 -7.13
C VAL A 27 7.34 -7.88 -8.17
N GLU A 28 7.30 -8.25 -9.45
CA GLU A 28 7.87 -7.41 -10.52
C GLU A 28 7.09 -6.10 -10.71
N ASP A 29 5.75 -6.14 -10.55
CA ASP A 29 4.94 -4.92 -10.53
C ASP A 29 5.33 -4.00 -9.39
N ALA A 30 5.54 -4.54 -8.17
CA ALA A 30 5.99 -3.74 -7.05
C ALA A 30 7.37 -3.12 -7.29
N ARG A 31 8.30 -3.84 -7.93
CA ARG A 31 9.62 -3.30 -8.28
C ARG A 31 9.51 -2.16 -9.30
N ALA A 32 8.72 -2.36 -10.35
CA ALA A 32 8.48 -1.34 -11.37
C ALA A 32 7.88 -0.07 -10.77
N LEU A 33 6.82 -0.18 -9.95
CA LEU A 33 6.22 0.98 -9.28
C LEU A 33 7.18 1.67 -8.30
N LEU A 34 8.08 0.92 -7.66
CA LEU A 34 9.06 1.47 -6.73
C LEU A 34 10.24 2.16 -7.43
N ALA A 35 10.51 1.86 -8.71
CA ALA A 35 11.50 2.59 -9.51
C ALA A 35 11.12 4.08 -9.64
N ASP A 36 9.82 4.38 -9.66
CA ASP A 36 9.27 5.73 -9.72
C ASP A 36 9.05 6.36 -8.34
N GLY A 37 9.56 5.77 -7.25
CA GLY A 37 9.42 6.28 -5.89
C GLY A 37 8.54 5.39 -5.03
N ASN A 38 7.33 5.83 -4.71
CA ASN A 38 6.37 5.01 -3.94
C ASN A 38 5.11 4.68 -4.77
N LEU A 39 4.36 3.66 -4.32
CA LEU A 39 3.16 3.17 -5.03
C LEU A 39 2.19 4.29 -5.45
N TYR A 40 1.96 5.28 -4.58
CA TYR A 40 1.01 6.36 -4.84
C TYR A 40 1.58 7.39 -5.80
N GLU A 41 2.86 7.74 -5.68
CA GLU A 41 3.55 8.64 -6.61
C GLU A 41 3.65 8.04 -8.01
N ALA A 42 3.99 6.74 -8.12
CA ALA A 42 3.99 6.03 -9.38
C ALA A 42 2.59 6.07 -10.05
N ALA A 43 1.55 5.71 -9.29
CA ALA A 43 0.18 5.76 -9.80
C ALA A 43 -0.30 7.18 -10.17
N ALA A 44 0.21 8.21 -9.50
CA ALA A 44 -0.10 9.61 -9.82
C ALA A 44 0.60 10.12 -11.08
N ARG A 45 1.71 9.51 -11.50
CA ARG A 45 2.46 9.86 -12.72
C ARG A 45 2.02 9.07 -13.94
N ASP A 46 1.29 7.98 -13.77
CA ASP A 46 0.76 7.19 -14.87
C ASP A 46 -0.26 8.03 -15.69
N LEU A 47 0.08 8.30 -16.95
CA LEU A 47 -0.74 9.11 -17.87
C LEU A 47 -2.05 8.40 -18.25
N ALA A 48 -2.13 7.08 -18.12
CA ALA A 48 -3.34 6.30 -18.33
C ALA A 48 -4.19 6.18 -17.05
N ALA A 49 -3.73 6.73 -15.91
CA ALA A 49 -4.44 6.62 -14.65
C ALA A 49 -5.80 7.33 -14.70
N ARG A 50 -6.85 6.61 -14.30
CA ARG A 50 -8.15 7.23 -14.03
C ARG A 50 -8.17 7.77 -12.61
N THR A 51 -8.34 9.08 -12.49
CA THR A 51 -8.46 9.76 -11.19
C THR A 51 -9.84 9.51 -10.57
N LEU A 52 -9.86 9.03 -9.32
CA LEU A 52 -11.06 8.83 -8.51
C LEU A 52 -11.05 9.85 -7.35
N ARG A 53 -12.12 10.65 -7.23
CA ARG A 53 -12.24 11.71 -6.21
C ARG A 53 -13.17 11.28 -5.09
N GLY A 54 -12.80 11.62 -3.86
CA GLY A 54 -13.57 11.37 -2.64
C GLY A 54 -12.92 12.10 -1.46
N ARG A 55 -12.76 11.43 -0.31
CA ARG A 55 -12.00 11.98 0.84
C ARG A 55 -10.50 12.26 0.54
N GLY A 56 -10.03 11.76 -0.58
CA GLY A 56 -8.73 12.06 -1.17
C GLY A 56 -8.73 11.57 -2.61
N THR A 57 -7.64 11.84 -3.32
CA THR A 57 -7.43 11.27 -4.65
C THR A 57 -6.99 9.82 -4.52
N ALA A 58 -7.61 8.95 -5.30
CA ALA A 58 -7.13 7.61 -5.60
C ALA A 58 -6.96 7.47 -7.11
N TYR A 59 -6.12 6.54 -7.53
CA TYR A 59 -5.80 6.32 -8.94
C TYR A 59 -6.13 4.88 -9.31
N ALA A 60 -6.96 4.70 -10.34
CA ALA A 60 -7.15 3.40 -10.97
C ALA A 60 -6.14 3.27 -12.12
N ILE A 61 -5.26 2.28 -12.02
CA ILE A 61 -4.18 2.01 -12.98
C ILE A 61 -4.21 0.55 -13.40
N ALA A 62 -3.57 0.23 -14.53
CA ALA A 62 -3.13 -1.12 -14.83
C ALA A 62 -1.70 -1.29 -14.26
N LEU A 63 -1.44 -2.40 -13.56
CA LEU A 63 -0.10 -2.69 -13.09
C LEU A 63 0.87 -2.87 -14.27
N PRO A 64 2.12 -2.37 -14.18
CA PRO A 64 3.01 -2.19 -15.33
C PRO A 64 3.49 -3.49 -15.98
N VAL A 65 3.54 -4.60 -15.24
CA VAL A 65 4.01 -5.91 -15.72
C VAL A 65 2.83 -6.85 -15.94
N SER A 66 1.96 -7.01 -14.95
CA SER A 66 0.84 -7.98 -15.04
C SER A 66 -0.38 -7.45 -15.78
N GLY A 67 -0.52 -6.13 -15.95
CA GLY A 67 -1.72 -5.51 -16.49
C GLY A 67 -2.95 -5.57 -15.56
N LEU A 68 -2.79 -6.12 -14.35
CA LEU A 68 -3.87 -6.22 -13.38
C LEU A 68 -4.41 -4.82 -13.04
N ARG A 69 -5.73 -4.62 -13.15
CA ARG A 69 -6.35 -3.34 -12.81
C ARG A 69 -6.49 -3.21 -11.30
N VAL A 70 -5.90 -2.16 -10.74
CA VAL A 70 -5.90 -1.89 -9.30
C VAL A 70 -6.33 -0.46 -9.00
N VAL A 71 -6.74 -0.23 -7.75
CA VAL A 71 -6.95 1.12 -7.22
C VAL A 71 -5.90 1.39 -6.17
N VAL A 72 -5.08 2.42 -6.40
CA VAL A 72 -4.05 2.88 -5.47
C VAL A 72 -4.61 4.06 -4.67
N ARG A 73 -4.56 3.93 -3.35
CA ARG A 73 -4.98 4.98 -2.42
C ARG A 73 -3.89 5.27 -1.41
N ARG A 74 -3.74 6.55 -1.05
CA ARG A 74 -2.94 6.96 0.10
C ARG A 74 -3.81 6.92 1.34
N ASN A 75 -3.35 6.22 2.38
CA ASN A 75 -3.94 6.34 3.70
C ASN A 75 -3.67 7.76 4.22
N ARG A 76 -4.72 8.46 4.64
CA ARG A 76 -4.67 9.83 5.18
C ARG A 76 -5.24 9.84 6.59
N HIS A 77 -4.71 10.68 7.48
CA HIS A 77 -5.37 10.95 8.76
C HIS A 77 -6.58 11.85 8.55
N GLY A 78 -7.63 11.64 9.34
CA GLY A 78 -8.69 12.63 9.53
C GLY A 78 -8.44 13.44 10.79
N GLY A 79 -9.02 14.63 10.89
CA GLY A 79 -9.06 15.44 12.11
C GLY A 79 -8.08 16.62 12.13
N LEU A 80 -8.24 17.47 13.17
CA LEU A 80 -7.59 18.77 13.34
C LEU A 80 -6.04 18.72 13.38
N LEU A 81 -5.45 17.53 13.60
CA LEU A 81 -4.00 17.29 13.70
C LEU A 81 -3.37 16.77 12.39
N ALA A 82 -4.13 16.61 11.31
CA ALA A 82 -3.64 16.22 9.99
C ALA A 82 -2.49 17.12 9.46
N PRO A 83 -2.53 18.47 9.59
CA PRO A 83 -1.42 19.32 9.14
C PRO A 83 -0.16 19.18 10.01
N LEU A 84 -0.29 18.81 11.29
CA LEU A 84 0.84 18.68 12.21
C LEU A 84 1.57 17.34 12.05
N THR A 85 0.85 16.28 11.71
CA THR A 85 1.40 14.91 11.60
C THR A 85 1.83 14.53 10.18
N ARG A 86 1.61 15.38 9.17
CA ARG A 86 1.98 15.15 7.75
C ARG A 86 1.63 13.75 7.21
N ASP A 87 0.50 13.19 7.63
CA ASP A 87 0.08 11.82 7.34
C ASP A 87 0.99 10.68 7.88
N PHE A 88 1.93 10.96 8.79
CA PHE A 88 2.68 9.92 9.49
C PHE A 88 1.78 9.19 10.48
N PHE A 89 1.50 7.90 10.21
CA PHE A 89 0.69 7.08 11.11
C PHE A 89 1.55 6.63 12.28
N LEU A 90 1.16 7.05 13.49
CA LEU A 90 1.67 6.44 14.70
C LEU A 90 1.31 4.94 14.70
N PRO A 91 2.23 4.05 15.12
CA PRO A 91 1.98 2.62 15.17
C PRO A 91 0.71 2.26 15.97
N PRO A 92 -0.04 1.22 15.55
CA PRO A 92 0.16 0.40 14.36
C PRO A 92 -0.34 1.11 13.09
N THR A 93 0.46 1.08 12.01
CA THR A 93 0.06 1.64 10.72
C THR A 93 -1.23 0.98 10.22
N ARG A 94 -2.07 1.76 9.54
CA ARG A 94 -3.40 1.31 9.09
C ARG A 94 -3.31 0.18 8.05
N ALA A 95 -2.31 0.23 7.17
CA ALA A 95 -2.18 -0.69 6.03
C ALA A 95 -2.01 -2.18 6.42
N PRO A 96 -1.13 -2.57 7.37
CA PRO A 96 -1.09 -3.96 7.85
C PRO A 96 -2.41 -4.46 8.48
N ARG A 97 -3.18 -3.57 9.11
CA ARG A 97 -4.51 -3.95 9.63
C ARG A 97 -5.51 -4.15 8.51
N GLU A 98 -5.49 -3.31 7.49
CA GLU A 98 -6.36 -3.44 6.31
C GLU A 98 -6.09 -4.73 5.54
N LEU A 99 -4.82 -5.11 5.33
CA LEU A 99 -4.49 -6.40 4.74
C LEU A 99 -5.03 -7.55 5.60
N ALA A 100 -4.77 -7.53 6.92
CA ALA A 100 -5.26 -8.59 7.81
C ALA A 100 -6.79 -8.70 7.79
N THR A 101 -7.52 -7.59 7.72
CA THR A 101 -8.98 -7.59 7.60
C THR A 101 -9.44 -8.11 6.24
N SER A 102 -8.80 -7.68 5.14
CA SER A 102 -9.11 -8.19 3.79
C SER A 102 -8.97 -9.70 3.71
N LEU A 103 -7.89 -10.26 4.28
CA LEU A 103 -7.68 -11.71 4.33
C LEU A 103 -8.73 -12.44 5.18
N ARG A 104 -9.14 -11.87 6.31
CA ARG A 104 -10.22 -12.45 7.15
C ARG A 104 -11.56 -12.45 6.43
N LEU A 105 -11.89 -11.37 5.72
CA LEU A 105 -13.12 -11.27 4.94
C LEU A 105 -13.12 -12.28 3.79
N ALA A 106 -12.00 -12.45 3.09
CA ALA A 106 -11.84 -13.46 2.04
C ALA A 106 -12.00 -14.89 2.61
N ALA A 107 -11.40 -15.19 3.76
CA ALA A 107 -11.56 -16.49 4.43
C ALA A 107 -13.00 -16.77 4.89
N ALA A 108 -13.81 -15.72 5.06
CA ALA A 108 -15.24 -15.81 5.38
C ALA A 108 -16.14 -15.71 4.13
N ASP A 109 -15.57 -15.85 2.93
CA ASP A 109 -16.26 -15.76 1.63
C ASP A 109 -17.01 -14.44 1.38
N VAL A 110 -16.58 -13.36 2.06
CA VAL A 110 -17.15 -12.03 1.86
C VAL A 110 -16.48 -11.36 0.66
N ARG A 111 -17.26 -11.13 -0.40
CA ARG A 111 -16.81 -10.43 -1.61
C ARG A 111 -16.42 -8.98 -1.32
N THR A 112 -15.12 -8.75 -1.13
CA THR A 112 -14.51 -7.42 -0.97
C THR A 112 -13.29 -7.27 -1.87
N PRO A 113 -12.89 -6.04 -2.24
CA PRO A 113 -11.65 -5.81 -2.97
C PRO A 113 -10.44 -6.37 -2.20
N ALA A 114 -9.63 -7.18 -2.89
CA ALA A 114 -8.40 -7.73 -2.32
C ALA A 114 -7.32 -6.66 -2.21
N VAL A 115 -6.59 -6.64 -1.10
CA VAL A 115 -5.40 -5.81 -0.92
C VAL A 115 -4.20 -6.53 -1.50
N VAL A 116 -3.83 -6.24 -2.74
CA VAL A 116 -2.70 -6.90 -3.41
C VAL A 116 -1.31 -6.37 -2.98
N MET A 117 -1.25 -5.12 -2.51
CA MET A 117 -0.01 -4.46 -2.07
C MET A 117 -0.28 -3.37 -1.03
N TYR A 118 0.69 -3.09 -0.16
CA TYR A 118 0.73 -1.85 0.61
C TYR A 118 2.16 -1.34 0.83
N GLY A 119 2.33 -0.01 0.79
CA GLY A 119 3.60 0.65 1.07
C GLY A 119 3.77 1.04 2.54
N VAL A 120 5.01 1.02 3.01
CA VAL A 120 5.49 1.55 4.30
C VAL A 120 6.79 2.34 4.07
N ASP A 121 6.89 3.53 4.67
CA ASP A 121 8.11 4.36 4.60
C ASP A 121 9.16 3.84 5.61
N ARG A 122 10.44 3.76 5.23
CA ARG A 122 11.55 3.30 6.11
C ARG A 122 11.74 4.16 7.35
N ALA A 123 11.38 5.45 7.35
CA ALA A 123 11.45 6.26 8.58
C ALA A 123 10.70 5.60 9.75
N TYR A 124 9.66 4.82 9.43
CA TYR A 124 8.88 4.01 10.37
C TYR A 124 9.57 2.70 10.80
N VAL A 125 10.40 2.09 9.95
CA VAL A 125 11.12 0.84 10.26
C VAL A 125 12.33 1.09 11.18
N ALA A 126 12.97 2.26 11.07
CA ALA A 126 14.12 2.64 11.89
C ALA A 126 13.75 2.91 13.36
N LEU A 127 12.54 3.43 13.63
CA LEU A 127 11.98 3.61 14.99
C LEU A 127 11.67 2.29 15.75
N ARG A 128 12.04 1.15 15.16
CA ARG A 128 11.79 -0.20 15.69
C ARG A 128 13.05 -1.06 15.80
N ARG A 129 14.24 -0.47 15.62
CA ARG A 129 15.52 -1.10 15.97
C ARG A 129 15.92 -0.72 17.37
#